data_AF-S4MX42-F1
#
_entry.id   AF-S4MX42-F1
#
_cell.length_a   1.000
_cell.length_b   1.000
_cell.length_c   1.000
_cell.angle_alpha   90.00
_cell.angle_beta   90.00
_cell.angle_gamma   90.00
#
_symmetry.space_group_name_H-M   'P 1'
#
loop_
_entity.id
_entity.type
_entity.pdbx_description
1 polymer ?
#
loop_
_entity_poly.entity_id
_entity_poly.type
_entity_poly.pdbx_seq_one_letter_code
_entity_poly.pdbx_strand_id
1 'polypeptide(L)'
;MTGTDVQKEAEDSGPSGYAAARLRLLTEEARSGPPRRAALAELTDDWLTGLFAAGAEGLRGASLVAVGGYGRGELSPRSDLDLLLLHDGSDAKAVAALADRLWYPVWDLGLALDHSVRTPAEARRTAGEDLKVQLGLLDARHIAGDLGLTAGLRTAVLADWRNQAPKRLPELQELCAERAERQGELQYLLEPDLKEARGGLRDATALRAVAASWLADAPREGLADARRRLLDVRDALHLATGRATDRLALQEQDQVAAELGLLDADTLLRQVYEAARLISYASDVTWREVGRVLRSRAVRPRLRAMLGGGKPTAERSPLAEGVVEQDGEVVLARAARPERDPVLPLRAAAAAAQAGLPLSLHAVRRMRPPCARCPHPGPPRPASSSSPCSAPAARPSRSGRPWRPRG
;
A
#
# COMPACT_ATOMS: atom_id res chain seq x y z
N MET A 1 23.06 -40.19 44.62
CA MET A 1 21.78 -39.47 44.78
C MET A 1 22.14 -38.00 44.66
N THR A 2 21.85 -37.28 43.59
CA THR A 2 20.74 -37.30 42.64
C THR A 2 21.28 -36.85 41.28
N GLY A 3 21.13 -37.70 40.25
CA GLY A 3 21.36 -37.32 38.87
C GLY A 3 20.22 -36.44 38.40
N THR A 4 20.55 -35.25 37.91
CA THR A 4 19.60 -34.39 37.20
C THR A 4 19.65 -34.79 35.74
N ASP A 5 18.80 -35.74 35.36
CA ASP A 5 18.47 -36.00 33.97
C ASP A 5 17.77 -34.76 33.42
N VAL A 6 18.53 -33.90 32.74
CA VAL A 6 17.98 -32.93 31.81
C VAL A 6 17.64 -33.71 30.55
N GLN A 7 16.46 -34.31 30.54
CA GLN A 7 15.85 -34.76 29.29
C GLN A 7 15.64 -33.52 28.43
N LYS A 8 16.52 -33.38 27.43
CA LYS A 8 16.34 -32.51 26.29
C LYS A 8 15.15 -33.08 25.53
N GLU A 9 13.95 -32.57 25.80
CA GLU A 9 12.77 -32.83 24.98
C GLU A 9 13.16 -32.49 23.54
N ALA A 10 13.28 -33.51 22.70
CA ALA A 10 13.28 -33.31 21.27
C ALA A 10 11.92 -32.68 20.97
N GLU A 11 11.89 -31.38 20.71
CA GLU A 11 10.71 -30.70 20.19
C GLU A 11 10.22 -31.51 18.99
N ASP A 12 9.06 -32.12 19.16
CA ASP A 12 8.41 -32.95 18.16
C ASP A 12 8.17 -32.06 16.92
N SER A 13 9.06 -32.15 15.94
CA SER A 13 8.99 -31.38 14.69
C SER A 13 7.83 -31.82 13.79
N GLY A 14 6.97 -32.73 14.27
CA GLY A 14 5.73 -33.13 13.62
C GLY A 14 4.62 -32.06 13.69
N PRO A 15 3.48 -32.29 13.00
CA PRO A 15 2.36 -31.35 12.96
C PRO A 15 1.82 -30.96 14.35
N SER A 16 1.84 -31.90 15.31
CA SER A 16 1.45 -31.71 16.71
C SER A 16 2.31 -30.66 17.42
N GLY A 17 3.62 -30.76 17.30
CA GLY A 17 4.54 -29.82 17.97
C GLY A 17 4.52 -28.44 17.33
N TYR A 18 4.41 -28.34 16.00
CA TYR A 18 4.24 -27.05 15.32
C TYR A 18 2.96 -26.34 15.77
N ALA A 19 1.81 -27.04 15.81
CA ALA A 19 0.55 -26.45 16.26
C ALA A 19 0.62 -25.93 17.70
N ALA A 20 1.25 -26.69 18.60
CA ALA A 20 1.46 -26.29 19.99
C ALA A 20 2.39 -25.08 20.12
N ALA A 21 3.54 -25.09 19.43
CA ALA A 21 4.48 -23.98 19.42
C ALA A 21 3.84 -22.69 18.85
N ARG A 22 3.07 -22.84 17.79
CA ARG A 22 2.33 -21.74 17.17
C ARG A 22 1.28 -21.16 18.11
N LEU A 23 0.56 -22.02 18.85
CA LEU A 23 -0.42 -21.55 19.85
C LEU A 23 0.28 -20.74 20.94
N ARG A 24 1.39 -21.23 21.50
CA ARG A 24 2.18 -20.50 22.51
C ARG A 24 2.62 -19.11 22.04
N LEU A 25 3.11 -19.00 20.80
CA LEU A 25 3.47 -17.69 20.21
C LEU A 25 2.29 -16.71 20.13
N LEU A 26 1.06 -17.22 19.99
CA LEU A 26 -0.14 -16.39 19.90
C LEU A 26 -0.72 -16.02 21.27
N THR A 27 -0.57 -16.87 22.28
CA THR A 27 -1.27 -16.72 23.58
C THR A 27 -0.35 -16.34 24.75
N GLU A 28 0.90 -16.82 24.76
CA GLU A 28 1.74 -16.83 25.97
C GLU A 28 2.97 -15.91 25.87
N GLU A 29 3.42 -15.59 24.66
CA GLU A 29 4.57 -14.70 24.50
C GLU A 29 4.20 -13.21 24.51
N ALA A 30 4.93 -12.43 25.30
CA ALA A 30 4.84 -10.97 25.36
C ALA A 30 5.25 -10.24 24.05
N ARG A 31 5.56 -10.97 22.98
CA ARG A 31 5.90 -10.41 21.67
C ARG A 31 4.62 -9.93 21.00
N SER A 32 4.55 -8.65 20.62
CA SER A 32 3.47 -8.08 19.81
C SER A 32 4.04 -7.41 18.55
N GLY A 33 3.22 -7.22 17.52
CA GLY A 33 3.62 -6.54 16.29
C GLY A 33 4.74 -7.25 15.51
N PRO A 34 5.77 -6.53 15.01
CA PRO A 34 6.78 -7.13 14.11
C PRO A 34 7.52 -8.35 14.67
N PRO A 35 7.99 -8.36 15.94
CA PRO A 35 8.62 -9.55 16.53
C PRO A 35 7.75 -10.81 16.51
N ARG A 36 6.43 -10.68 16.76
CA ARG A 36 5.51 -11.83 16.70
C ARG A 36 5.39 -12.36 15.28
N ARG A 37 5.18 -11.47 14.29
CA ARG A 37 5.06 -11.86 12.87
C ARG A 37 6.33 -12.55 12.36
N ALA A 38 7.50 -12.05 12.76
CA ALA A 38 8.79 -12.66 12.42
C ALA A 38 8.92 -14.05 13.06
N ALA A 39 8.63 -14.19 14.35
CA ALA A 39 8.70 -15.48 15.05
C ALA A 39 7.72 -16.51 14.50
N LEU A 40 6.50 -16.08 14.12
CA LEU A 40 5.55 -16.94 13.42
C LEU A 40 6.09 -17.39 12.06
N ALA A 41 6.70 -16.49 11.29
CA ALA A 41 7.28 -16.84 10.00
C ALA A 41 8.46 -17.81 10.14
N GLU A 42 9.36 -17.58 11.09
CA GLU A 42 10.50 -18.47 11.40
C GLU A 42 10.02 -19.85 11.83
N LEU A 43 9.06 -19.93 12.76
CA LEU A 43 8.48 -21.21 13.19
C LEU A 43 7.84 -21.97 12.01
N THR A 44 7.09 -21.28 11.14
CA THR A 44 6.48 -21.90 9.96
C THR A 44 7.53 -22.31 8.93
N ASP A 45 8.60 -21.53 8.74
CA ASP A 45 9.71 -21.87 7.84
C ASP A 45 10.43 -23.15 8.29
N ASP A 46 10.74 -23.27 9.58
CA ASP A 46 11.43 -24.44 10.13
C ASP A 46 10.57 -25.71 9.95
N TRP A 47 9.28 -25.60 10.24
CA TRP A 47 8.33 -26.71 10.05
C TRP A 47 8.21 -27.11 8.57
N LEU A 48 8.01 -26.15 7.66
CA LEU A 48 7.93 -26.41 6.23
C LEU A 48 9.24 -26.96 5.66
N THR A 49 10.38 -26.53 6.18
CA THR A 49 11.70 -27.05 5.81
C THR A 49 11.84 -28.52 6.22
N GLY A 50 11.38 -28.88 7.42
CA GLY A 50 11.32 -30.27 7.87
C GLY A 50 10.43 -31.14 6.98
N LEU A 51 9.23 -30.67 6.65
CA LEU A 51 8.31 -31.37 5.73
C LEU A 51 8.93 -31.53 4.33
N PHE A 52 9.57 -30.48 3.81
CA PHE A 52 10.25 -30.53 2.52
C PHE A 52 11.38 -31.56 2.53
N ALA A 53 12.23 -31.56 3.55
CA ALA A 53 13.34 -32.50 3.66
C ALA A 53 12.87 -33.96 3.72
N ALA A 54 11.82 -34.25 4.50
CA ALA A 54 11.23 -35.59 4.58
C ALA A 54 10.48 -36.00 3.29
N GLY A 55 9.95 -35.04 2.54
CA GLY A 55 9.23 -35.27 1.30
C GLY A 55 10.12 -35.40 0.06
N ALA A 56 11.27 -34.74 0.06
CA ALA A 56 12.15 -34.59 -1.11
C ALA A 56 13.29 -35.62 -1.15
N GLU A 57 13.21 -36.72 -0.40
CA GLU A 57 14.28 -37.74 -0.36
C GLU A 57 14.66 -38.21 -1.78
N GLY A 58 15.90 -37.90 -2.19
CA GLY A 58 16.43 -38.23 -3.51
C GLY A 58 16.00 -37.31 -4.65
N LEU A 59 15.04 -36.41 -4.44
CA LEU A 59 14.59 -35.44 -5.43
C LEU A 59 15.54 -34.24 -5.48
N ARG A 60 16.02 -33.90 -6.68
CA ARG A 60 16.75 -32.66 -6.96
C ARG A 60 15.91 -31.75 -7.85
N GLY A 61 16.30 -30.48 -7.94
CA GLY A 61 15.62 -29.54 -8.82
C GLY A 61 14.22 -29.18 -8.37
N ALA A 62 13.97 -29.14 -7.05
CA ALA A 62 12.74 -28.63 -6.45
C ALA A 62 13.07 -27.60 -5.37
N SER A 63 12.21 -26.59 -5.17
CA SER A 63 12.37 -25.59 -4.13
C SER A 63 11.02 -25.07 -3.63
N LEU A 64 10.91 -24.92 -2.31
CA LEU A 64 9.76 -24.31 -1.65
C LEU A 64 10.01 -22.81 -1.44
N VAL A 65 9.05 -21.99 -1.85
CA VAL A 65 9.13 -20.53 -1.86
C VAL A 65 7.88 -19.94 -1.22
N ALA A 66 8.05 -19.02 -0.28
CA ALA A 66 6.97 -18.17 0.23
C ALA A 66 6.78 -16.96 -0.68
N VAL A 67 5.54 -16.52 -0.91
CA VAL A 67 5.25 -15.31 -1.70
C VAL A 67 4.39 -14.33 -0.90
N GLY A 68 4.15 -13.13 -1.43
CA GLY A 68 3.22 -12.18 -0.82
C GLY A 68 3.59 -11.78 0.61
N GLY A 69 2.61 -11.80 1.52
CA GLY A 69 2.80 -11.42 2.93
C GLY A 69 3.76 -12.35 3.68
N TYR A 70 3.65 -13.64 3.43
CA TYR A 70 4.53 -14.64 4.03
C TYR A 70 5.96 -14.54 3.49
N GLY A 71 6.11 -14.26 2.19
CA GLY A 71 7.40 -13.98 1.55
C GLY A 71 8.14 -12.79 2.18
N ARG A 72 7.42 -11.81 2.76
CA ARG A 72 8.02 -10.68 3.49
C ARG A 72 8.36 -10.96 4.95
N GLY A 73 8.04 -12.16 5.47
CA GLY A 73 8.20 -12.48 6.89
C GLY A 73 7.19 -11.75 7.79
N GLU A 74 6.01 -11.43 7.25
CA GLU A 74 4.99 -10.64 7.94
C GLU A 74 3.71 -11.46 8.16
N LEU A 75 3.86 -12.66 8.72
CA LEU A 75 2.75 -13.57 8.90
C LEU A 75 1.85 -13.10 10.04
N SER A 76 0.64 -12.66 9.71
CA SER A 76 -0.38 -12.30 10.70
C SER A 76 -0.96 -13.57 11.37
N PRO A 77 -1.52 -13.48 12.59
CA PRO A 77 -1.99 -14.63 13.37
C PRO A 77 -2.94 -15.59 12.66
N ARG A 78 -3.70 -15.10 11.68
CA ARG A 78 -4.70 -15.86 10.91
C ARG A 78 -4.55 -15.67 9.40
N SER A 79 -3.41 -15.17 8.91
CA SER A 79 -3.20 -15.05 7.46
C SER A 79 -2.88 -16.40 6.81
N ASP A 80 -3.31 -16.53 5.57
CA ASP A 80 -3.01 -17.65 4.70
C ASP A 80 -1.49 -17.81 4.48
N LEU A 81 -1.06 -19.05 4.26
CA LEU A 81 0.28 -19.36 3.76
C LEU A 81 0.25 -19.31 2.23
N ASP A 82 0.95 -18.33 1.65
CA ASP A 82 1.10 -18.23 0.19
C ASP A 82 2.40 -18.95 -0.23
N LEU A 83 2.28 -20.14 -0.83
CA LEU A 83 3.40 -21.03 -1.14
C LEU A 83 3.52 -21.35 -2.64
N LEU A 84 4.75 -21.50 -3.10
CA LEU A 84 5.10 -21.92 -4.45
C LEU A 84 6.12 -23.05 -4.37
N LEU A 85 5.76 -24.23 -4.85
CA LEU A 85 6.68 -25.32 -5.09
C LEU A 85 7.23 -25.19 -6.52
N LEU A 86 8.47 -24.73 -6.63
CA LEU A 86 9.23 -24.71 -7.87
C LEU A 86 9.84 -26.06 -8.19
N HIS A 87 9.88 -26.40 -9.47
CA HIS A 87 10.63 -27.56 -9.95
C HIS A 87 11.24 -27.32 -11.34
N ASP A 88 12.26 -28.09 -11.71
CA ASP A 88 12.92 -28.01 -13.02
C ASP A 88 12.22 -28.84 -14.12
N GLY A 89 11.26 -29.70 -13.72
CA GLY A 89 10.49 -30.55 -14.64
C GLY A 89 11.09 -31.94 -14.88
N SER A 90 12.16 -32.29 -14.18
CA SER A 90 12.88 -33.57 -14.35
C SER A 90 12.07 -34.80 -13.93
N ASP A 91 11.32 -34.73 -12.83
CA ASP A 91 10.50 -35.84 -12.32
C ASP A 91 9.13 -35.36 -11.80
N ALA A 92 8.15 -35.33 -12.69
CA ALA A 92 6.80 -34.86 -12.37
C ALA A 92 6.11 -35.72 -11.29
N LYS A 93 6.40 -37.02 -11.21
CA LYS A 93 5.77 -37.91 -10.23
C LYS A 93 6.34 -37.67 -8.83
N ALA A 94 7.66 -37.52 -8.73
CA ALA A 94 8.30 -37.17 -7.47
C ALA A 94 7.88 -35.78 -6.98
N VAL A 95 7.75 -34.79 -7.89
CA VAL A 95 7.25 -33.45 -7.55
C VAL A 95 5.81 -33.50 -7.02
N ALA A 96 4.92 -34.28 -7.67
CA ALA A 96 3.55 -34.44 -7.18
C ALA A 96 3.50 -35.09 -5.79
N ALA A 97 4.32 -36.13 -5.55
CA ALA A 97 4.42 -36.76 -4.24
C ALA A 97 4.97 -35.82 -3.17
N LEU A 98 5.96 -34.98 -3.51
CA LEU A 98 6.47 -33.94 -2.61
C LEU A 98 5.39 -32.89 -2.32
N ALA A 99 4.64 -32.46 -3.32
CA ALA A 99 3.52 -31.52 -3.17
C ALA A 99 2.50 -32.05 -2.15
N ASP A 100 2.05 -33.30 -2.30
CA ASP A 100 1.13 -33.94 -1.36
C ASP A 100 1.69 -33.95 0.07
N ARG A 101 2.97 -34.32 0.23
CA ARG A 101 3.64 -34.34 1.54
C ARG A 101 3.81 -32.96 2.18
N LEU A 102 3.77 -31.89 1.41
CA LEU A 102 3.81 -30.51 1.91
C LEU A 102 2.41 -30.00 2.24
N TRP A 103 1.43 -30.22 1.37
CA TRP A 103 0.12 -29.56 1.47
C TRP A 103 -0.82 -30.26 2.46
N TYR A 104 -0.84 -31.59 2.50
CA TYR A 104 -1.73 -32.31 3.41
C TYR A 104 -1.50 -31.94 4.88
N PRO A 105 -0.26 -31.89 5.40
CA PRO A 105 -0.03 -31.45 6.78
C PRO A 105 -0.53 -30.03 7.08
N VAL A 106 -0.48 -29.11 6.10
CA VAL A 106 -1.00 -27.74 6.26
C VAL A 106 -2.52 -27.74 6.36
N TRP A 107 -3.19 -28.50 5.49
CA TRP A 107 -4.65 -28.64 5.52
C TRP A 107 -5.16 -29.37 6.75
N ASP A 108 -4.48 -30.43 7.19
CA ASP A 108 -4.85 -31.22 8.36
C ASP A 108 -4.81 -30.39 9.66
N LEU A 109 -3.94 -29.39 9.70
CA LEU A 109 -3.88 -28.40 10.79
C LEU A 109 -4.94 -27.29 10.68
N GLY A 110 -5.75 -27.29 9.63
CA GLY A 110 -6.77 -26.27 9.37
C GLY A 110 -6.19 -24.90 9.03
N LEU A 111 -4.93 -24.83 8.58
CA LEU A 111 -4.33 -23.59 8.12
C LEU A 111 -4.81 -23.26 6.70
N ALA A 112 -5.13 -21.99 6.47
CA ALA A 112 -5.42 -21.51 5.12
C ALA A 112 -4.15 -21.51 4.27
N LEU A 113 -4.26 -22.04 3.05
CA LEU A 113 -3.15 -22.27 2.13
C LEU A 113 -3.54 -21.83 0.72
N ASP A 114 -2.83 -20.84 0.18
CA ASP A 114 -2.78 -20.58 -1.26
C ASP A 114 -1.48 -21.18 -1.79
N HIS A 115 -1.55 -22.12 -2.73
CA HIS A 115 -0.37 -22.83 -3.20
C HIS A 115 -0.38 -23.01 -4.71
N SER A 116 0.82 -23.16 -5.27
CA SER A 116 0.99 -23.56 -6.66
C SER A 116 2.24 -24.41 -6.85
N VAL A 117 2.20 -25.29 -7.85
CA VAL A 117 3.33 -26.11 -8.29
C VAL A 117 3.66 -25.71 -9.72
N ARG A 118 4.84 -25.16 -9.96
CA ARG A 118 5.20 -24.59 -11.28
C ARG A 118 6.68 -24.75 -11.58
N THR A 119 7.01 -24.90 -12.84
CA THR A 119 8.37 -24.59 -13.33
C THR A 119 8.62 -23.07 -13.32
N PRO A 120 9.89 -22.61 -13.32
CA PRO A 120 10.20 -21.19 -13.46
C PRO A 120 9.58 -20.55 -14.71
N ALA A 121 9.50 -21.29 -15.81
CA ALA A 121 8.87 -20.81 -17.04
C ALA A 121 7.36 -20.60 -16.89
N GLU A 122 6.67 -21.51 -16.21
CA GLU A 122 5.24 -21.40 -15.94
C GLU A 122 4.93 -20.28 -14.95
N ALA A 123 5.72 -20.16 -13.87
CA ALA A 123 5.58 -19.08 -12.90
C ALA A 123 5.71 -17.70 -13.58
N ARG A 124 6.69 -17.55 -14.49
CA ARG A 124 6.85 -16.31 -15.28
C ARG A 124 5.72 -16.08 -16.27
N ARG A 125 5.23 -17.14 -16.93
CA ARG A 125 4.09 -17.04 -17.86
C ARG A 125 2.85 -16.55 -17.13
N THR A 126 2.50 -17.16 -16.00
CA THR A 126 1.35 -16.74 -15.17
C THR A 126 1.53 -15.31 -14.66
N ALA A 127 2.74 -14.90 -14.26
CA ALA A 127 3.03 -13.50 -13.90
C ALA A 127 2.85 -12.52 -15.09
N GLY A 128 3.09 -12.97 -16.32
CA GLY A 128 2.83 -12.22 -17.55
C GLY A 128 1.34 -12.08 -17.88
N GLU A 129 0.48 -12.95 -17.35
CA GLU A 129 -0.97 -12.95 -17.59
C GLU A 129 -1.74 -12.27 -16.45
N ASP A 130 -1.32 -12.50 -15.19
CA ASP A 130 -1.98 -11.99 -14.00
C ASP A 130 -1.06 -11.07 -13.18
N LEU A 131 -1.47 -9.80 -13.09
CA LEU A 131 -0.77 -8.78 -12.32
C LEU A 131 -0.70 -9.11 -10.82
N LYS A 132 -1.71 -9.76 -10.23
CA LYS A 132 -1.68 -10.15 -8.81
C LYS A 132 -0.60 -11.20 -8.55
N VAL A 133 -0.46 -12.17 -9.44
CA VAL A 133 0.61 -13.18 -9.36
C VAL A 133 1.98 -12.52 -9.52
N GLN A 134 2.11 -11.59 -10.46
CA GLN A 134 3.35 -10.83 -10.65
C GLN A 134 3.76 -10.07 -9.38
N LEU A 135 2.81 -9.39 -8.73
CA LEU A 135 3.06 -8.67 -7.48
C LEU A 135 3.46 -9.61 -6.34
N GLY A 136 2.81 -10.77 -6.22
CA GLY A 136 3.15 -11.78 -5.21
C GLY A 136 4.58 -12.30 -5.36
N LEU A 137 5.00 -12.55 -6.61
CA LEU A 137 6.33 -13.07 -6.92
C LEU A 137 7.47 -12.05 -6.72
N LEU A 138 7.18 -10.74 -6.67
CA LEU A 138 8.18 -9.73 -6.26
C LEU A 138 8.66 -9.97 -4.81
N ASP A 139 7.82 -10.59 -3.98
CA ASP A 139 8.09 -10.92 -2.59
C ASP A 139 8.55 -12.38 -2.40
N ALA A 140 8.88 -13.11 -3.48
CA ALA A 140 9.25 -14.53 -3.41
C ALA A 140 10.48 -14.80 -2.51
N ARG A 141 10.34 -15.50 -1.39
CA ARG A 141 11.42 -15.81 -0.45
C ARG A 141 11.66 -17.31 -0.39
N HIS A 142 12.92 -17.71 -0.47
CA HIS A 142 13.32 -19.10 -0.36
C HIS A 142 13.01 -19.64 1.04
N ILE A 143 12.41 -20.84 1.12
CA ILE A 143 12.25 -21.60 2.35
C ILE A 143 13.20 -22.81 2.32
N ALA A 144 13.06 -23.68 1.32
CA ALA A 144 13.80 -24.94 1.26
C ALA A 144 14.11 -25.41 -0.17
N GLY A 145 15.02 -26.37 -0.30
CA GLY A 145 15.39 -27.02 -1.55
C GLY A 145 16.46 -26.29 -2.36
N ASP A 146 16.32 -26.29 -3.68
CA ASP A 146 17.30 -25.70 -4.59
C ASP A 146 17.23 -24.15 -4.60
N LEU A 147 18.20 -23.54 -3.94
CA LEU A 147 18.35 -22.08 -3.89
C LEU A 147 18.53 -21.45 -5.29
N GLY A 148 19.15 -22.16 -6.23
CA GLY A 148 19.39 -21.72 -7.59
C GLY A 148 18.08 -21.48 -8.36
N LEU A 149 17.10 -22.37 -8.20
CA LEU A 149 15.77 -22.20 -8.79
C LEU A 149 15.07 -20.95 -8.26
N THR A 150 15.10 -20.73 -6.94
CA THR A 150 14.47 -19.55 -6.33
C THR A 150 15.16 -18.26 -6.76
N ALA A 151 16.50 -18.22 -6.71
CA ALA A 151 17.29 -17.06 -7.09
C ALA A 151 17.11 -16.71 -8.57
N GLY A 152 17.07 -17.73 -9.44
CA GLY A 152 16.80 -17.58 -10.86
C GLY A 152 15.41 -16.99 -11.13
N LEU A 153 14.37 -17.51 -10.48
CA LEU A 153 13.02 -16.97 -10.60
C LEU A 153 12.93 -15.51 -10.14
N ARG A 154 13.44 -15.20 -8.94
CA ARG A 154 13.41 -13.82 -8.38
C ARG A 154 14.05 -12.82 -9.33
N THR A 155 15.21 -13.19 -9.88
CA THR A 155 15.96 -12.34 -10.83
C THR A 155 15.13 -12.09 -12.09
N ALA A 156 14.57 -13.16 -12.67
CA ALA A 156 13.78 -13.07 -13.89
C ALA A 156 12.48 -12.28 -13.70
N VAL A 157 11.73 -12.53 -12.63
CA VAL A 157 10.47 -11.82 -12.31
C VAL A 157 10.72 -10.32 -12.10
N LEU A 158 11.78 -9.95 -11.38
CA LEU A 158 12.11 -8.54 -11.16
C LEU A 158 12.53 -7.84 -12.46
N ALA A 159 13.28 -8.53 -13.31
CA ALA A 159 13.64 -8.01 -14.64
C ALA A 159 12.40 -7.84 -15.52
N ASP A 160 11.50 -8.83 -15.54
CA ASP A 160 10.23 -8.78 -16.27
C ASP A 160 9.35 -7.62 -15.78
N TRP A 161 9.22 -7.44 -14.45
CA TRP A 161 8.48 -6.33 -13.85
C TRP A 161 9.03 -4.97 -14.29
N ARG A 162 10.35 -4.77 -14.22
CA ARG A 162 10.99 -3.51 -14.61
C ARG A 162 10.83 -3.22 -16.10
N ASN A 163 10.98 -4.24 -16.95
CA ASN A 163 10.83 -4.11 -18.39
C ASN A 163 9.38 -3.77 -18.78
N GLN A 164 8.41 -4.36 -18.08
CA GLN A 164 6.99 -4.20 -18.36
C GLN A 164 6.35 -3.03 -17.59
N ALA A 165 7.07 -2.39 -16.66
CA ALA A 165 6.54 -1.36 -15.78
C ALA A 165 5.79 -0.22 -16.51
N PRO A 166 6.22 0.28 -17.68
CA PRO A 166 5.46 1.31 -18.40
C PRO A 166 4.05 0.89 -18.81
N LYS A 167 3.82 -0.42 -19.00
CA LYS A 167 2.51 -1.00 -19.31
C LYS A 167 1.78 -1.42 -18.03
N ARG A 168 2.47 -2.06 -17.09
CA ARG A 168 1.88 -2.65 -15.88
C ARG A 168 1.52 -1.64 -14.79
N LEU A 169 2.23 -0.51 -14.68
CA LEU A 169 1.91 0.49 -13.66
C LEU A 169 0.55 1.18 -13.88
N PRO A 170 0.16 1.55 -15.12
CA PRO A 170 -1.22 1.97 -15.39
C PRO A 170 -2.27 0.92 -14.98
N GLU A 171 -2.07 -0.35 -15.34
CA GLU A 171 -2.96 -1.46 -14.94
C GLU A 171 -3.05 -1.58 -13.39
N LEU A 172 -1.92 -1.42 -12.69
CA LEU A 172 -1.89 -1.42 -11.22
C LEU A 172 -2.63 -0.22 -10.62
N GLN A 173 -2.50 0.95 -11.24
CA GLN A 173 -3.20 2.16 -10.80
C GLN A 173 -4.72 2.01 -10.95
N GLU A 174 -5.18 1.45 -12.07
CA GLU A 174 -6.60 1.14 -12.31
C GLU A 174 -7.14 0.15 -11.27
N LEU A 175 -6.41 -0.95 -10.99
CA LEU A 175 -6.79 -1.89 -9.93
C LEU A 175 -6.88 -1.24 -8.54
N CYS A 176 -6.02 -0.25 -8.25
CA CYS A 176 -6.11 0.50 -7.00
C CYS A 176 -7.33 1.42 -6.97
N ALA A 177 -7.66 2.07 -8.09
CA ALA A 177 -8.84 2.93 -8.21
C ALA A 177 -10.14 2.13 -8.07
N GLU A 178 -10.30 1.03 -8.80
CA GLU A 178 -11.48 0.15 -8.71
C GLU A 178 -11.70 -0.39 -7.30
N ARG A 179 -10.61 -0.67 -6.57
CA ARG A 179 -10.68 -1.12 -5.19
C ARG A 179 -11.10 0.01 -4.25
N ALA A 180 -10.53 1.20 -4.43
CA ALA A 180 -10.92 2.39 -3.68
C ALA A 180 -12.40 2.75 -3.87
N GLU A 181 -12.94 2.61 -5.08
CA GLU A 181 -14.36 2.84 -5.37
C GLU A 181 -15.27 1.85 -4.64
N ARG A 182 -14.88 0.57 -4.56
CA ARG A 182 -15.66 -0.48 -3.89
C ARG A 182 -15.57 -0.44 -2.37
N GLN A 183 -14.38 -0.14 -1.84
CA GLN A 183 -14.09 -0.24 -0.41
C GLN A 183 -14.16 1.10 0.32
N GLY A 184 -14.12 2.21 -0.41
CA GLY A 184 -14.04 3.56 0.17
C GLY A 184 -12.63 3.92 0.67
N GLU A 185 -12.56 5.05 1.37
CA GLU A 185 -11.33 5.54 1.96
C GLU A 185 -11.24 5.20 3.43
N LEU A 186 -10.21 4.45 3.81
CA LEU A 186 -10.02 3.92 5.17
C LEU A 186 -10.16 5.01 6.25
N GLN A 187 -9.62 6.20 5.99
CA GLN A 187 -9.65 7.36 6.89
C GLN A 187 -11.06 7.95 7.17
N TYR A 188 -12.08 7.58 6.39
CA TYR A 188 -13.44 8.12 6.49
C TYR A 188 -14.49 7.06 6.85
N LEU A 189 -14.07 5.80 7.05
CA LEU A 189 -14.97 4.69 7.34
C LEU A 189 -15.04 4.44 8.84
N LEU A 190 -16.27 4.29 9.35
CA LEU A 190 -16.52 3.87 10.74
C LEU A 190 -16.11 2.42 10.98
N GLU A 191 -16.22 1.57 9.96
CA GLU A 191 -15.81 0.16 10.00
C GLU A 191 -14.83 -0.14 8.85
N PRO A 192 -13.59 0.35 8.95
CA PRO A 192 -12.64 0.29 7.85
C PRO A 192 -12.18 -1.14 7.54
N ASP A 193 -12.01 -1.45 6.26
CA ASP A 193 -11.19 -2.58 5.83
C ASP A 193 -9.71 -2.15 5.82
N LEU A 194 -8.90 -2.77 6.68
CA LEU A 194 -7.50 -2.41 6.89
C LEU A 194 -6.60 -2.77 5.69
N LYS A 195 -7.06 -3.69 4.84
CA LYS A 195 -6.27 -4.27 3.76
C LYS A 195 -6.64 -3.64 2.42
N GLU A 196 -7.92 -3.69 2.06
CA GLU A 196 -8.40 -3.38 0.72
C GLU A 196 -8.81 -1.91 0.57
N ALA A 197 -9.25 -1.20 1.62
CA ALA A 197 -9.65 0.22 1.48
C ALA A 197 -8.48 1.13 1.05
N ARG A 198 -8.80 2.30 0.47
CA ARG A 198 -7.78 3.29 0.07
C ARG A 198 -7.04 3.80 1.31
N GLY A 199 -5.70 3.79 1.25
CA GLY A 199 -4.83 4.01 2.39
C GLY A 199 -4.51 2.75 3.21
N GLY A 200 -5.02 1.59 2.80
CA GLY A 200 -4.80 0.30 3.46
C GLY A 200 -3.50 -0.42 3.07
N LEU A 201 -3.34 -1.64 3.57
CA LEU A 201 -2.13 -2.46 3.37
C LEU A 201 -1.86 -2.81 1.90
N ARG A 202 -2.90 -2.94 1.08
CA ARG A 202 -2.76 -3.25 -0.35
C ARG A 202 -2.22 -2.05 -1.14
N ASP A 203 -2.54 -0.82 -0.75
CA ASP A 203 -1.92 0.40 -1.30
C ASP A 203 -0.43 0.47 -0.94
N ALA A 204 -0.08 0.16 0.31
CA ALA A 204 1.33 0.09 0.72
C ALA A 204 2.10 -0.99 -0.06
N THR A 205 1.44 -2.10 -0.43
CA THR A 205 2.02 -3.14 -1.29
C THR A 205 2.22 -2.63 -2.72
N ALA A 206 1.26 -1.89 -3.28
CA ALA A 206 1.38 -1.27 -4.60
C ALA A 206 2.55 -0.27 -4.65
N LEU A 207 2.72 0.56 -3.60
CA LEU A 207 3.85 1.48 -3.48
C LEU A 207 5.20 0.77 -3.52
N ARG A 208 5.33 -0.39 -2.85
CA ARG A 208 6.55 -1.22 -2.93
C ARG A 208 6.81 -1.75 -4.34
N ALA A 209 5.76 -2.16 -5.05
CA ALA A 209 5.89 -2.62 -6.43
C ALA A 209 6.33 -1.48 -7.37
N VAL A 210 5.79 -0.27 -7.17
CA VAL A 210 6.26 0.93 -7.89
C VAL A 210 7.73 1.18 -7.61
N ALA A 211 8.18 1.15 -6.36
CA ALA A 211 9.59 1.31 -6.02
C ALA A 211 10.48 0.24 -6.69
N ALA A 212 10.02 -1.02 -6.75
CA ALA A 212 10.74 -2.11 -7.41
C ALA A 212 10.90 -1.91 -8.93
N SER A 213 10.00 -1.13 -9.55
CA SER A 213 10.06 -0.79 -10.98
C SER A 213 11.14 0.24 -11.34
N TRP A 214 11.70 0.95 -10.35
CA TRP A 214 12.59 2.10 -10.52
C TRP A 214 12.00 3.32 -11.27
N LEU A 215 10.69 3.36 -11.50
CA LEU A 215 10.05 4.52 -12.16
C LEU A 215 9.76 5.66 -11.19
N ALA A 216 9.36 5.34 -9.97
CA ALA A 216 9.07 6.30 -8.92
C ALA A 216 9.35 5.66 -7.56
N ASP A 217 9.46 6.49 -6.53
CA ASP A 217 9.57 6.04 -5.15
C ASP A 217 8.61 6.84 -4.28
N ALA A 218 8.05 6.18 -3.28
CA ALA A 218 7.11 6.81 -2.38
C ALA A 218 7.82 7.71 -1.36
N PRO A 219 7.16 8.75 -0.85
CA PRO A 219 7.65 9.46 0.32
C PRO A 219 7.92 8.48 1.48
N ARG A 220 9.19 8.37 1.88
CA ARG A 220 9.63 7.37 2.87
C ARG A 220 9.29 7.73 4.32
N GLU A 221 9.16 9.03 4.59
CA GLU A 221 8.91 9.57 5.93
C GLU A 221 7.58 9.05 6.47
N GLY A 222 7.63 8.27 7.56
CA GLY A 222 6.47 7.70 8.25
C GLY A 222 5.72 6.58 7.51
N LEU A 223 6.05 6.26 6.24
CA LEU A 223 5.34 5.23 5.47
C LEU A 223 5.49 3.83 6.05
N ALA A 224 6.72 3.49 6.46
CA ALA A 224 6.98 2.22 7.11
C ALA A 224 6.21 2.12 8.44
N ASP A 225 6.10 3.21 9.18
CA ASP A 225 5.46 3.26 10.50
C ASP A 225 3.94 3.16 10.38
N ALA A 226 3.35 3.88 9.42
CA ALA A 226 1.93 3.80 9.09
C ALA A 226 1.53 2.37 8.71
N ARG A 227 2.32 1.73 7.84
CA ARG A 227 2.10 0.33 7.45
C ARG A 227 2.24 -0.62 8.64
N ARG A 228 3.26 -0.44 9.50
CA ARG A 228 3.41 -1.26 10.71
C ARG A 228 2.19 -1.11 11.63
N ARG A 229 1.70 0.11 11.85
CA ARG A 229 0.48 0.34 12.65
C ARG A 229 -0.73 -0.42 12.09
N LEU A 230 -0.98 -0.35 10.77
CA LEU A 230 -2.09 -1.11 10.18
C LEU A 230 -1.92 -2.63 10.32
N LEU A 231 -0.69 -3.16 10.21
CA LEU A 231 -0.42 -4.58 10.46
C LEU A 231 -0.64 -4.95 11.93
N ASP A 232 -0.23 -4.09 12.87
CA ASP A 232 -0.40 -4.33 14.31
C ASP A 232 -1.91 -4.35 14.67
N VAL A 233 -2.70 -3.43 14.12
CA VAL A 233 -4.16 -3.42 14.28
C VAL A 233 -4.81 -4.67 13.67
N ARG A 234 -4.35 -5.09 12.48
CA ARG A 234 -4.81 -6.33 11.84
C ARG A 234 -4.50 -7.56 12.69
N ASP A 235 -3.32 -7.62 13.28
CA ASP A 235 -2.94 -8.74 14.14
C ASP A 235 -3.80 -8.79 15.40
N ALA A 236 -4.04 -7.64 16.04
CA ALA A 236 -4.94 -7.54 17.19
C ALA A 236 -6.38 -7.94 16.83
N LEU A 237 -6.88 -7.52 15.65
CA LEU A 237 -8.19 -7.93 15.14
C LEU A 237 -8.29 -9.45 14.94
N HIS A 238 -7.26 -10.08 14.38
CA HIS A 238 -7.22 -11.54 14.22
C HIS A 238 -7.21 -12.30 15.55
N LEU A 239 -6.56 -11.74 16.58
CA LEU A 239 -6.50 -12.36 17.91
C LEU A 239 -7.82 -12.17 18.65
N ALA A 240 -8.36 -10.96 18.66
CA ALA A 240 -9.63 -10.63 19.29
C ALA A 240 -10.79 -11.47 18.73
N THR A 241 -10.87 -11.60 17.41
CA THR A 241 -11.98 -12.31 16.73
C THR A 241 -11.72 -13.81 16.54
N GLY A 242 -10.46 -14.25 16.60
CA GLY A 242 -10.04 -15.58 16.20
C GLY A 242 -10.19 -15.87 14.70
N ARG A 243 -10.49 -14.86 13.86
CA ARG A 243 -10.81 -15.02 12.43
C ARG A 243 -9.82 -14.28 11.53
N ALA A 244 -9.70 -14.74 10.29
CA ALA A 244 -8.95 -14.05 9.22
C ALA A 244 -9.80 -12.92 8.60
N THR A 245 -10.11 -11.88 9.39
CA THR A 245 -10.88 -10.72 8.95
C THR A 245 -10.02 -9.47 8.88
N ASP A 246 -10.20 -8.70 7.80
CA ASP A 246 -9.53 -7.41 7.58
C ASP A 246 -10.44 -6.21 7.91
N ARG A 247 -11.73 -6.45 8.17
CA ARG A 247 -12.71 -5.40 8.51
C ARG A 247 -12.79 -5.17 10.01
N LEU A 248 -12.46 -3.95 10.43
CA LEU A 248 -12.55 -3.50 11.82
C LEU A 248 -13.99 -3.05 12.13
N ALA A 249 -14.88 -4.02 12.35
CA ALA A 249 -16.28 -3.77 12.68
C ALA A 249 -16.43 -3.07 14.05
N LEU A 250 -17.50 -2.29 14.22
CA LEU A 250 -17.69 -1.42 15.38
C LEU A 250 -17.61 -2.18 16.71
N GLN A 251 -18.23 -3.36 16.78
CA GLN A 251 -18.24 -4.15 18.00
C GLN A 251 -16.86 -4.73 18.41
N GLU A 252 -15.91 -4.79 17.48
CA GLU A 252 -14.56 -5.32 17.76
C GLU A 252 -13.59 -4.22 18.19
N GLN A 253 -13.93 -2.94 18.00
CA GLN A 253 -12.98 -1.82 18.12
C GLN A 253 -12.44 -1.64 19.54
N ASP A 254 -13.30 -1.74 20.56
CA ASP A 254 -12.87 -1.63 21.96
C ASP A 254 -11.97 -2.80 22.36
N GLN A 255 -12.29 -4.02 21.92
CA GLN A 255 -11.47 -5.19 22.19
C GLN A 255 -10.10 -5.07 21.50
N VAL A 256 -10.06 -4.65 20.23
CA VAL A 256 -8.82 -4.41 19.50
C VAL A 256 -7.98 -3.28 20.13
N ALA A 257 -8.62 -2.23 20.64
CA ALA A 257 -7.94 -1.15 21.36
C ALA A 257 -7.27 -1.70 22.63
N ALA A 258 -7.98 -2.52 23.41
CA ALA A 258 -7.44 -3.15 24.62
C ALA A 258 -6.25 -4.07 24.32
N GLU A 259 -6.34 -4.91 23.28
CA GLU A 259 -5.23 -5.79 22.83
C GLU A 259 -3.96 -5.01 22.44
N LEU A 260 -4.12 -3.77 21.94
CA LEU A 260 -3.02 -2.87 21.59
C LEU A 260 -2.55 -2.00 22.77
N GLY A 261 -3.16 -2.11 23.95
CA GLY A 261 -2.88 -1.27 25.10
C GLY A 261 -3.28 0.19 24.90
N LEU A 262 -4.29 0.45 24.06
CA LEU A 262 -4.86 1.77 23.84
C LEU A 262 -5.99 2.07 24.82
N LEU A 263 -6.32 3.35 24.98
CA LEU A 263 -7.34 3.80 25.92
C LEU A 263 -8.76 3.32 25.52
N ASP A 264 -9.10 3.47 24.24
CA ASP A 264 -10.45 3.27 23.71
C ASP A 264 -10.44 3.11 22.18
N ALA A 265 -11.61 2.75 21.62
CA ALA A 265 -11.86 2.69 20.18
C ALA A 265 -11.53 4.00 19.45
N ASP A 266 -11.80 5.16 20.05
CA ASP A 266 -11.52 6.47 19.43
C ASP A 266 -10.01 6.69 19.23
N THR A 267 -9.20 6.31 20.22
CA THR A 267 -7.74 6.35 20.13
C THR A 267 -7.22 5.40 19.06
N LEU A 268 -7.81 4.20 18.96
CA LEU A 268 -7.51 3.23 17.90
C LEU A 268 -7.81 3.81 16.52
N LEU A 269 -9.04 4.27 16.29
CA LEU A 269 -9.47 4.82 15.01
C LEU A 269 -8.64 6.04 14.60
N ARG A 270 -8.29 6.92 15.54
CA ARG A 270 -7.39 8.05 15.26
C ARG A 270 -6.05 7.58 14.70
N GLN A 271 -5.42 6.57 15.31
CA GLN A 271 -4.14 6.04 14.83
C GLN A 271 -4.27 5.34 13.47
N VAL A 272 -5.37 4.62 13.26
CA VAL A 272 -5.71 3.97 11.99
C VAL A 272 -5.88 5.01 10.88
N TYR A 273 -6.62 6.10 11.14
CA TYR A 273 -6.85 7.18 10.19
C TYR A 273 -5.58 7.98 9.89
N GLU A 274 -4.74 8.26 10.90
CA GLU A 274 -3.43 8.89 10.70
C GLU A 274 -2.52 8.06 9.79
N ALA A 275 -2.46 6.73 10.03
CA ALA A 275 -1.69 5.81 9.19
C ALA A 275 -2.24 5.76 7.75
N ALA A 276 -3.55 5.64 7.60
CA ALA A 276 -4.21 5.59 6.29
C ALA A 276 -4.04 6.89 5.51
N ARG A 277 -4.11 8.05 6.18
CA ARG A 277 -3.82 9.36 5.57
C ARG A 277 -2.44 9.43 4.97
N LEU A 278 -1.45 8.94 5.72
CA LEU A 278 -0.06 8.94 5.27
C LEU A 278 0.12 8.02 4.05
N ILE A 279 -0.46 6.81 4.07
CA ILE A 279 -0.40 5.88 2.94
C ILE A 279 -1.12 6.45 1.72
N SER A 280 -2.34 7.01 1.89
CA SER A 280 -3.09 7.65 0.80
C SER A 280 -2.32 8.82 0.19
N TYR A 281 -1.68 9.66 1.03
CA TYR A 281 -0.82 10.74 0.55
C TYR A 281 0.39 10.20 -0.23
N ALA A 282 1.05 9.17 0.28
CA ALA A 282 2.19 8.55 -0.39
C ALA A 282 1.78 7.94 -1.74
N SER A 283 0.63 7.25 -1.79
CA SER A 283 0.02 6.73 -3.03
C SER A 283 -0.21 7.83 -4.05
N ASP A 284 -0.86 8.92 -3.63
CA ASP A 284 -1.18 10.05 -4.50
C ASP A 284 0.06 10.69 -5.12
N VAL A 285 1.07 10.97 -4.30
CA VAL A 285 2.34 11.55 -4.77
C VAL A 285 3.05 10.58 -5.72
N THR A 286 3.07 9.29 -5.39
CA THR A 286 3.77 8.27 -6.19
C THR A 286 3.11 8.08 -7.56
N TRP A 287 1.78 7.96 -7.62
CA TRP A 287 1.07 7.77 -8.88
C TRP A 287 1.19 8.98 -9.82
N ARG A 288 1.25 10.19 -9.27
CA ARG A 288 1.54 11.40 -10.06
C ARG A 288 2.93 11.37 -10.65
N GLU A 289 3.92 11.01 -9.85
CA GLU A 289 5.31 10.86 -10.30
C GLU A 289 5.43 9.80 -11.40
N VAL A 290 4.78 8.64 -11.22
CA VAL A 290 4.67 7.60 -12.27
C VAL A 290 4.10 8.20 -13.55
N GLY A 291 2.95 8.88 -13.46
CA GLY A 291 2.32 9.53 -14.62
C GLY A 291 3.24 10.53 -15.32
N ARG A 292 3.98 11.35 -14.55
CA ARG A 292 4.95 12.32 -15.08
C ARG A 292 6.09 11.61 -15.82
N VAL A 293 6.67 10.56 -15.23
CA VAL A 293 7.75 9.79 -15.84
C VAL A 293 7.28 9.10 -17.12
N LEU A 294 6.10 8.48 -17.11
CA LEU A 294 5.54 7.82 -18.30
C LEU A 294 5.24 8.81 -19.44
N ARG A 295 4.63 9.98 -19.14
CA ARG A 295 4.42 11.04 -20.14
C ARG A 295 5.73 11.53 -20.73
N SER A 296 6.76 11.73 -19.90
CA SER A 296 8.08 12.18 -20.37
C SER A 296 8.76 11.21 -21.33
N ARG A 297 8.49 9.90 -21.19
CA ARG A 297 8.99 8.83 -22.06
C ARG A 297 8.20 8.68 -23.35
N ALA A 298 6.89 8.99 -23.34
CA ALA A 298 6.02 8.91 -24.51
C ALA A 298 6.36 9.98 -25.58
N VAL A 299 6.88 11.14 -25.17
CA VAL A 299 7.35 12.19 -26.09
C VAL A 299 8.65 11.74 -26.77
N ARG A 300 8.55 11.17 -27.98
CA ARG A 300 9.67 10.60 -28.75
C ARG A 300 10.85 11.60 -28.91
N PRO A 301 12.11 11.16 -28.70
CA PRO A 301 13.29 11.99 -28.96
C PRO A 301 13.50 12.35 -30.45
N ARG A 302 13.00 11.55 -31.40
CA ARG A 302 13.12 11.84 -32.85
C ARG A 302 12.23 12.98 -33.34
N LEU A 303 11.04 13.15 -32.77
CA LEU A 303 10.19 14.33 -33.00
C LEU A 303 10.79 15.59 -32.34
N ARG A 304 11.42 15.43 -31.17
CA ARG A 304 12.18 16.50 -30.49
C ARG A 304 13.40 16.99 -31.28
N ALA A 305 14.12 16.11 -31.98
CA ALA A 305 15.27 16.48 -32.78
C ALA A 305 14.88 17.18 -34.10
N MET A 306 13.72 16.84 -34.68
CA MET A 306 13.23 17.48 -35.90
C MET A 306 12.62 18.88 -35.70
N LEU A 307 12.19 19.23 -34.48
CA LEU A 307 11.52 20.51 -34.17
C LEU A 307 12.46 21.59 -33.59
N GLY A 308 13.78 21.43 -33.70
CA GLY A 308 14.76 22.41 -33.22
C GLY A 308 14.98 22.30 -31.70
N GLY A 309 16.13 21.76 -31.32
CA GLY A 309 16.48 21.46 -29.93
C GLY A 309 16.57 22.71 -29.04
N GLY A 310 15.46 23.03 -28.36
CA GLY A 310 15.46 23.79 -27.12
C GLY A 310 15.35 22.84 -25.93
N LYS A 311 16.09 23.11 -24.84
CA LYS A 311 15.79 22.49 -23.52
C LYS A 311 14.29 22.68 -23.26
N PRO A 312 13.55 21.65 -22.78
CA PRO A 312 12.17 21.84 -22.40
C PRO A 312 12.14 22.85 -21.25
N THR A 313 11.80 24.09 -21.53
CA THR A 313 11.17 24.94 -20.54
C THR A 313 9.82 24.31 -20.31
N ALA A 314 9.70 23.50 -19.24
CA ALA A 314 8.39 23.09 -18.75
C ALA A 314 7.53 24.37 -18.67
N GLU A 315 6.48 24.40 -19.47
CA GLU A 315 5.64 25.59 -19.66
C GLU A 315 5.02 25.89 -18.30
N ARG A 316 5.45 26.99 -17.67
CA ARG A 316 5.00 27.37 -16.34
C ARG A 316 3.80 28.30 -16.51
N SER A 317 2.60 27.76 -16.37
CA SER A 317 1.37 28.55 -16.45
C SER A 317 1.12 29.24 -15.10
N PRO A 318 0.95 30.57 -15.06
CA PRO A 318 0.66 31.25 -13.80
C PRO A 318 -0.74 30.87 -13.28
N LEU A 319 -0.83 30.47 -12.01
CA LEU A 319 -2.10 30.17 -11.36
C LEU A 319 -2.51 31.27 -10.38
N ALA A 320 -1.55 31.78 -9.61
CA ALA A 320 -1.73 32.91 -8.70
C ALA A 320 -0.39 33.61 -8.46
N GLU A 321 -0.39 34.74 -7.74
CA GLU A 321 0.86 35.43 -7.39
C GLU A 321 1.80 34.50 -6.62
N GLY A 322 3.01 34.28 -7.13
CA GLY A 322 3.99 33.37 -6.54
C GLY A 322 3.70 31.87 -6.74
N VAL A 323 2.66 31.51 -7.50
CA VAL A 323 2.18 30.14 -7.69
C VAL A 323 1.98 29.84 -9.18
N VAL A 324 2.59 28.76 -9.67
CA VAL A 324 2.51 28.37 -11.08
C VAL A 324 2.19 26.88 -11.19
N GLU A 325 1.55 26.48 -12.28
CA GLU A 325 1.48 25.10 -12.71
C GLU A 325 2.80 24.72 -13.39
N GLN A 326 3.30 23.52 -13.11
CA GLN A 326 4.37 22.91 -13.87
C GLN A 326 4.19 21.38 -13.87
N ASP A 327 4.21 20.77 -15.06
CA ASP A 327 4.12 19.31 -15.25
C ASP A 327 2.88 18.65 -14.61
N GLY A 328 1.78 19.42 -14.48
CA GLY A 328 0.53 18.99 -13.84
C GLY A 328 0.53 19.09 -12.31
N GLU A 329 1.47 19.84 -11.73
CA GLU A 329 1.49 20.15 -10.30
C GLU A 329 1.53 21.66 -10.05
N VAL A 330 0.99 22.07 -8.91
CA VAL A 330 1.17 23.42 -8.39
C VAL A 330 2.55 23.52 -7.72
N VAL A 331 3.38 24.41 -8.23
CA VAL A 331 4.72 24.70 -7.74
C VAL A 331 4.84 26.19 -7.39
N LEU A 332 5.84 26.52 -6.56
CA LEU A 332 6.15 27.91 -6.30
C LEU A 332 6.89 28.54 -7.49
N ALA A 333 6.52 29.78 -7.82
CA ALA A 333 7.27 30.58 -8.78
C ALA A 333 8.73 30.74 -8.32
N ARG A 334 9.68 30.92 -9.26
CA ARG A 334 11.12 31.07 -8.92
C ARG A 334 11.37 32.24 -7.97
N ALA A 335 10.60 33.32 -8.10
CA ALA A 335 10.71 34.51 -7.28
C ALA A 335 9.97 34.42 -5.93
N ALA A 336 9.18 33.36 -5.69
CA ALA A 336 8.39 33.24 -4.47
C ALA A 336 9.29 33.08 -3.22
N ARG A 337 8.98 33.86 -2.19
CA ARG A 337 9.66 33.91 -0.89
C ARG A 337 8.66 33.55 0.22
N PRO A 338 8.46 32.26 0.54
CA PRO A 338 7.53 31.82 1.58
C PRO A 338 7.78 32.47 2.95
N GLU A 339 9.02 32.86 3.22
CA GLU A 339 9.44 33.48 4.48
C GLU A 339 8.94 34.93 4.61
N ARG A 340 8.55 35.56 3.50
CA ARG A 340 8.09 36.96 3.42
C ARG A 340 6.61 37.10 3.06
N ASP A 341 5.95 36.00 2.71
CA ASP A 341 4.56 35.97 2.31
C ASP A 341 3.81 34.90 3.13
N PRO A 342 3.27 35.26 4.31
CA PRO A 342 2.61 34.30 5.21
C PRO A 342 1.30 33.74 4.65
N VAL A 343 0.72 34.37 3.62
CA VAL A 343 -0.51 33.87 2.95
C VAL A 343 -0.21 33.03 1.71
N LEU A 344 1.06 32.91 1.30
CA LEU A 344 1.46 32.07 0.17
C LEU A 344 1.01 30.60 0.30
N PRO A 345 1.09 29.93 1.47
CA PRO A 345 0.59 28.57 1.61
C PRO A 345 -0.91 28.44 1.33
N LEU A 346 -1.72 29.38 1.84
CA LEU A 346 -3.16 29.41 1.59
C LEU A 346 -3.46 29.71 0.12
N ARG A 347 -2.72 30.63 -0.51
CA ARG A 347 -2.86 30.95 -1.93
C ARG A 347 -2.49 29.77 -2.81
N ALA A 348 -1.41 29.07 -2.49
CA ALA A 348 -0.98 27.87 -3.21
C ALA A 348 -2.01 26.74 -3.07
N ALA A 349 -2.57 26.54 -1.87
CA ALA A 349 -3.63 25.57 -1.62
C ALA A 349 -4.93 25.91 -2.37
N ALA A 350 -5.34 27.18 -2.39
CA ALA A 350 -6.51 27.63 -3.12
C ALA A 350 -6.34 27.46 -4.64
N ALA A 351 -5.19 27.86 -5.18
CA ALA A 351 -4.87 27.70 -6.60
C ALA A 351 -4.86 26.21 -7.01
N ALA A 352 -4.28 25.34 -6.17
CA ALA A 352 -4.29 23.91 -6.35
C ALA A 352 -5.71 23.33 -6.39
N ALA A 353 -6.54 23.67 -5.40
CA ALA A 353 -7.93 23.21 -5.34
C ALA A 353 -8.77 23.70 -6.53
N GLN A 354 -8.62 24.97 -6.93
CA GLN A 354 -9.36 25.55 -8.06
C GLN A 354 -8.95 24.96 -9.41
N ALA A 355 -7.65 24.70 -9.61
CA ALA A 355 -7.15 24.08 -10.82
C ALA A 355 -7.38 22.56 -10.86
N GLY A 356 -7.80 21.94 -9.74
CA GLY A 356 -7.86 20.48 -9.61
C GLY A 356 -6.47 19.84 -9.68
N LEU A 357 -5.42 20.61 -9.33
CA LEU A 357 -4.04 20.19 -9.44
C LEU A 357 -3.43 19.96 -8.05
N PRO A 358 -2.61 18.92 -7.88
CA PRO A 358 -1.92 18.66 -6.61
C PRO A 358 -0.78 19.66 -6.37
N LEU A 359 -0.52 19.97 -5.09
CA LEU A 359 0.70 20.68 -4.70
C LEU A 359 1.91 19.76 -4.76
N SER A 360 2.98 20.20 -5.42
CA SER A 360 4.25 19.48 -5.44
C SER A 360 4.84 19.37 -4.02
N LEU A 361 5.43 18.20 -3.69
CA LEU A 361 6.09 17.99 -2.40
C LEU A 361 7.22 19.00 -2.15
N HIS A 362 7.93 19.41 -3.20
CA HIS A 362 8.96 20.44 -3.11
C HIS A 362 8.37 21.80 -2.68
N ALA A 363 7.23 22.22 -3.24
CA ALA A 363 6.54 23.44 -2.82
C ALA A 363 6.13 23.35 -1.35
N VAL A 364 5.52 22.24 -0.91
CA VAL A 364 5.12 22.02 0.49
C VAL A 364 6.32 22.13 1.42
N ARG A 365 7.45 21.48 1.11
CA ARG A 365 8.68 21.56 1.92
C ARG A 365 9.24 22.98 1.99
N ARG A 366 9.19 23.74 0.89
CA ARG A 366 9.61 25.15 0.87
C ARG A 366 8.69 26.08 1.65
N MET A 367 7.42 25.69 1.85
CA MET A 367 6.45 26.45 2.66
C MET A 367 6.46 26.06 4.16
N ARG A 368 7.32 25.11 4.56
CA ARG A 368 7.51 24.67 5.95
C ARG A 368 8.32 25.58 6.91
N PRO A 369 8.99 26.70 6.53
CA PRO A 369 9.68 27.55 7.51
C PRO A 369 8.69 28.03 8.60
N PRO A 370 9.16 28.36 9.82
CA PRO A 370 8.27 28.72 10.92
C PRO A 370 7.38 29.86 10.45
N CYS A 371 6.07 29.60 10.37
CA CYS A 371 5.08 30.59 10.01
C CYS A 371 5.36 31.85 10.83
N ALA A 372 5.85 32.90 10.19
CA ALA A 372 5.71 34.23 10.75
C ALA A 372 4.22 34.35 11.03
N ARG A 373 3.88 34.49 12.33
CA ARG A 373 2.51 34.44 12.88
C ARG A 373 1.52 34.91 11.82
N CYS A 374 0.57 34.06 11.45
CA CYS A 374 -0.51 34.46 10.55
C CYS A 374 -1.01 35.83 11.04
N PRO A 375 -0.97 36.89 10.21
CA PRO A 375 -1.60 38.14 10.60
C PRO A 375 -3.04 37.78 10.94
N HIS A 376 -3.48 38.15 12.15
CA HIS A 376 -4.88 38.03 12.57
C HIS A 376 -5.77 38.40 11.37
N PRO A 377 -6.86 37.68 11.08
CA PRO A 377 -7.74 38.04 9.97
C PRO A 377 -8.14 39.50 10.15
N GLY A 378 -7.52 40.37 9.37
CA GLY A 378 -7.87 41.78 9.31
C GLY A 378 -9.30 41.89 8.81
N PRO A 379 -10.00 42.99 9.12
CA PRO A 379 -11.38 43.17 8.68
C PRO A 379 -11.47 42.99 7.16
N PRO A 380 -12.58 42.44 6.65
CA PRO A 380 -12.73 42.14 5.23
C PRO A 380 -12.42 43.39 4.41
N ARG A 381 -11.45 43.27 3.49
CA ARG A 381 -11.16 44.34 2.52
C ARG A 381 -12.46 44.62 1.76
N PRO A 382 -12.91 45.89 1.66
CA PRO A 382 -14.05 46.22 0.84
C PRO A 382 -13.74 45.82 -0.61
N ALA A 383 -14.67 45.10 -1.22
CA ALA A 383 -14.61 44.76 -2.63
C ALA A 383 -14.34 46.04 -3.43
N SER A 384 -13.22 46.08 -4.14
CA SER A 384 -12.91 47.16 -5.06
C SER A 384 -14.01 47.21 -6.12
N SER A 385 -14.83 48.24 -6.04
CA SER A 385 -15.78 48.63 -7.06
C SER A 385 -15.02 48.95 -8.36
N SER A 386 -15.20 48.12 -9.38
CA SER A 386 -14.89 48.48 -10.76
C SER A 386 -16.13 48.32 -11.63
N SER A 387 -16.72 49.49 -11.90
CA SER A 387 -17.51 49.91 -13.07
C SER A 387 -19.04 49.72 -13.07
N PRO A 388 -19.80 50.80 -13.39
CA PRO A 388 -21.25 50.83 -13.39
C PRO A 388 -21.82 50.36 -14.73
N CYS A 389 -22.70 49.37 -14.71
CA CYS A 389 -23.58 49.10 -15.83
C CYS A 389 -24.85 49.92 -15.64
N SER A 390 -24.91 51.08 -16.29
CA SER A 390 -26.08 51.94 -16.38
C SER A 390 -27.20 51.25 -17.16
N ALA A 391 -28.35 51.07 -16.53
CA ALA A 391 -29.63 50.78 -17.18
C ALA A 391 -30.66 51.82 -16.68
N PRO A 392 -31.35 52.56 -17.57
CA PRO A 392 -32.28 53.60 -17.15
C PRO A 392 -33.63 53.01 -16.74
N ALA A 393 -34.13 53.47 -15.58
CA ALA A 393 -35.48 53.22 -15.11
C ALA A 393 -36.51 54.00 -15.95
N ALA A 394 -37.50 53.29 -16.49
CA ALA A 394 -38.74 53.87 -17.01
C ALA A 394 -39.92 53.46 -16.12
N ARG A 395 -40.80 54.44 -15.90
CA ARG A 395 -41.85 54.57 -14.88
C ARG A 395 -42.94 53.48 -14.86
N PRO A 396 -43.66 53.31 -13.73
CA PRO A 396 -44.80 52.40 -13.63
C PRO A 396 -46.09 53.06 -14.14
N SER A 397 -46.81 52.39 -15.06
CA SER A 397 -48.18 52.74 -15.45
C SER A 397 -49.18 51.92 -14.63
N ARG A 398 -50.09 52.63 -13.97
CA ARG A 398 -51.25 52.10 -13.24
C ARG A 398 -52.32 51.55 -14.20
N SER A 399 -52.71 50.30 -14.01
CA SER A 399 -54.07 49.74 -14.16
C SER A 399 -54.01 48.33 -13.54
N GLY A 400 -54.91 47.82 -12.70
CA GLY A 400 -56.27 48.19 -12.39
C GLY A 400 -57.15 46.95 -12.57
N ARG A 401 -57.18 46.03 -11.59
CA ARG A 401 -58.39 45.36 -11.03
C ARG A 401 -58.03 44.25 -10.03
N PRO A 402 -58.85 44.05 -8.97
CA PRO A 402 -58.57 43.12 -7.88
C PRO A 402 -59.28 41.78 -8.06
N TRP A 403 -58.69 40.70 -7.55
CA TRP A 403 -59.40 39.44 -7.30
C TRP A 403 -59.26 39.06 -5.81
N ARG A 404 -60.42 38.87 -5.18
CA ARG A 404 -60.61 38.56 -3.76
C ARG A 404 -60.42 37.07 -3.46
N PRO A 405 -60.19 36.68 -2.19
CA PRO A 405 -59.87 35.32 -1.79
C PRO A 405 -61.12 34.48 -1.49
N ARG A 406 -60.98 33.16 -1.60
CA ARG A 406 -61.76 32.10 -0.93
C ARG A 406 -60.75 30.95 -0.74
N GLY A 407 -60.67 30.22 0.35
CA GLY A 407 -61.45 30.09 1.58
C GLY A 407 -60.87 28.88 2.29
#